data_AF-A0A833LSV8-F1
#
_entry.id   AF-A0A833LSV8-F1
#
_cell.length_a   1.000
_cell.length_b   1.000
_cell.length_c   1.000
_cell.angle_alpha   90.00
_cell.angle_beta   90.00
_cell.angle_gamma   90.00
#
_symmetry.space_group_name_H-M   'P 1'
#
loop_
_entity.id
_entity.type
_entity.pdbx_description
1 polymer ?
#
loop_
_entity_poly.entity_id
_entity_poly.type
_entity_poly.pdbx_seq_one_letter_code
_entity_poly.pdbx_strand_id
1 'polypeptide(L)'
;MAPDIPDDDLAGTRAALAPTLAAAAAVLPWLNKQRSPRFAAEINERWVRACRELDAAWSARPASGGGSVRQSVFALYGVALDSKDADCLALGEALASATDRLEDDQPSPHLIAAMSAAIECFDEAGGLEHEAFPQRARHFATRLQNAVEQPGNQQRSPLIDRLFASEVSERLTLMREALDALPPDAVMLKSEAAQIAEQAELIELYGVMDLARQLARQIDGTTDLEQPATRTAIGHALDRLTAAIAALDAL
;
A
#
# COMPACT_ATOMS: atom_id res chain seq x y z
N MET A 1 -19.70 -40.63 -48.02
CA MET A 1 -18.89 -41.84 -47.79
C MET A 1 -17.71 -41.44 -46.94
N ALA A 2 -17.77 -41.73 -45.64
CA ALA A 2 -16.58 -41.64 -44.79
C ALA A 2 -15.70 -42.87 -45.06
N PRO A 3 -14.36 -42.74 -45.13
CA PRO A 3 -13.49 -43.89 -45.34
C PRO A 3 -13.57 -44.81 -44.11
N ASP A 4 -13.84 -46.08 -44.39
CA ASP A 4 -13.83 -47.18 -43.43
C ASP A 4 -12.36 -47.41 -43.03
N ILE A 5 -11.99 -47.06 -41.79
CA ILE A 5 -10.62 -47.24 -41.29
C ILE A 5 -10.47 -48.73 -40.95
N PRO A 6 -9.51 -49.47 -41.55
CA PRO A 6 -9.38 -50.89 -41.30
C PRO A 6 -9.01 -51.16 -39.83
N ASP A 7 -9.76 -52.04 -39.16
CA ASP A 7 -9.54 -52.45 -37.75
C ASP A 7 -8.11 -52.99 -37.49
N ASP A 8 -7.44 -53.47 -38.53
CA ASP A 8 -6.08 -54.03 -38.47
C ASP A 8 -5.01 -52.96 -38.16
N ASP A 9 -5.21 -51.71 -38.62
CA ASP A 9 -4.32 -50.58 -38.34
C ASP A 9 -4.40 -50.15 -36.86
N LEU A 10 -5.56 -50.30 -36.23
CA LEU A 10 -5.75 -49.98 -34.81
C LEU A 10 -5.13 -51.04 -33.89
N ALA A 11 -5.18 -52.31 -34.29
CA ALA A 11 -4.52 -53.40 -33.57
C ALA A 11 -3.00 -53.30 -33.66
N GLY A 12 -2.46 -53.01 -34.86
CA GLY A 12 -1.03 -52.80 -35.08
C GLY A 12 -0.48 -51.59 -34.33
N THR A 13 -1.20 -50.47 -34.34
CA THR A 13 -0.81 -49.27 -33.57
C THR A 13 -0.90 -49.49 -32.05
N ARG A 14 -1.89 -50.23 -31.55
CA ARG A 14 -1.95 -50.63 -30.13
C ARG A 14 -0.78 -51.53 -29.74
N ALA A 15 -0.42 -52.49 -30.57
CA ALA A 15 0.73 -53.37 -30.32
C ALA A 15 2.06 -52.59 -30.35
N ALA A 16 2.21 -51.65 -31.28
CA ALA A 16 3.39 -50.80 -31.38
C ALA A 16 3.54 -49.83 -30.19
N LEU A 17 2.42 -49.36 -29.61
CA LEU A 17 2.40 -48.44 -28.46
C LEU A 17 2.37 -49.16 -27.10
N ALA A 18 2.10 -50.47 -27.06
CA ALA A 18 2.08 -51.28 -25.85
C ALA A 18 3.35 -51.14 -24.98
N PRO A 19 4.59 -51.19 -25.52
CA PRO A 19 5.79 -51.02 -24.71
C PRO A 19 5.93 -49.61 -24.12
N THR A 20 5.54 -48.56 -24.84
CA THR A 20 5.56 -47.17 -24.36
C THR A 20 4.49 -46.93 -23.29
N LEU A 21 3.29 -47.50 -23.45
CA LEU A 21 2.23 -47.44 -22.45
C LEU A 21 2.58 -48.23 -21.19
N ALA A 22 3.22 -49.40 -21.34
CA ALA A 22 3.71 -50.18 -20.21
C ALA A 22 4.84 -49.45 -19.46
N ALA A 23 5.76 -48.81 -20.19
CA ALA A 23 6.79 -47.97 -19.60
C ALA A 23 6.20 -46.75 -18.87
N ALA A 24 5.23 -46.05 -19.48
CA ALA A 24 4.53 -44.95 -18.84
C ALA A 24 3.80 -45.39 -17.56
N ALA A 25 3.08 -46.51 -17.62
CA ALA A 25 2.40 -47.10 -16.47
C ALA A 25 3.37 -47.50 -15.35
N ALA A 26 4.57 -47.97 -15.69
CA ALA A 26 5.61 -48.30 -14.71
C ALA A 26 6.21 -47.05 -14.03
N VAL A 27 6.16 -45.87 -14.67
CA VAL A 27 6.62 -44.60 -14.09
C VAL A 27 5.54 -43.89 -13.25
N LEU A 28 4.26 -44.13 -13.51
CA LEU A 28 3.15 -43.48 -12.77
C LEU A 28 3.27 -43.58 -11.22
N PRO A 29 3.63 -44.74 -10.62
CA PRO A 29 3.82 -44.83 -9.18
C PRO A 29 4.99 -43.97 -8.64
N TRP A 30 6.00 -43.72 -9.47
CA TRP A 30 7.16 -42.90 -9.10
C TRP A 30 6.90 -41.40 -9.22
N LEU A 31 6.01 -41.02 -10.14
CA LEU A 31 5.47 -39.66 -10.25
C LEU A 31 4.52 -39.33 -9.10
N ASN A 32 3.77 -40.33 -8.63
CA ASN A 32 2.79 -40.18 -7.55
C ASN A 32 3.37 -40.37 -6.14
N LYS A 33 4.62 -39.95 -5.89
CA LYS A 33 5.12 -39.86 -4.51
C LYS A 33 4.34 -38.77 -3.79
N GLN A 34 3.20 -39.15 -3.21
CA GLN A 34 2.40 -38.29 -2.35
C GLN A 34 3.30 -37.77 -1.25
N ARG A 35 3.62 -36.48 -1.33
CA ARG A 35 4.38 -35.77 -0.32
C ARG A 35 3.64 -35.97 1.00
N SER A 36 4.35 -36.43 2.03
CA SER A 36 3.76 -36.53 3.35
C SER A 36 3.25 -35.14 3.76
N PRO A 37 1.99 -35.04 4.20
CA PRO A 37 1.40 -33.76 4.57
C PRO A 37 2.21 -33.15 5.72
N ARG A 38 2.40 -31.84 5.66
CA ARG A 38 3.17 -31.11 6.67
C ARG A 38 2.37 -30.98 7.97
N PHE A 39 1.05 -30.88 7.86
CA PHE A 39 0.10 -30.68 8.94
C PHE A 39 -0.87 -31.87 9.05
N ALA A 40 -1.42 -32.06 10.25
CA ALA A 40 -2.54 -32.98 10.43
C ALA A 40 -3.75 -32.47 9.62
N ALA A 41 -4.50 -33.38 9.00
CA ALA A 41 -5.62 -33.05 8.13
C ALA A 41 -6.66 -32.18 8.86
N GLU A 42 -6.90 -32.48 10.14
CA GLU A 42 -7.85 -31.73 10.98
C GLU A 42 -7.43 -30.28 11.20
N ILE A 43 -6.13 -30.00 11.27
CA ILE A 43 -5.61 -28.63 11.42
C ILE A 43 -5.80 -27.86 10.11
N ASN A 44 -5.48 -28.48 8.97
CA ASN A 44 -5.65 -27.84 7.67
C ASN A 44 -7.12 -27.55 7.35
N GLU A 45 -8.03 -28.48 7.68
CA GLU A 45 -9.47 -28.26 7.51
C GLU A 45 -9.99 -27.12 8.39
N ARG A 46 -9.54 -27.04 9.65
CA ARG A 46 -9.87 -25.93 10.54
C ARG A 46 -9.32 -24.61 10.02
N TRP A 47 -8.11 -24.60 9.48
CA TRP A 47 -7.51 -23.40 8.88
C TRP A 47 -8.33 -22.89 7.71
N VAL A 48 -8.63 -23.75 6.73
CA VAL A 48 -9.44 -23.39 5.55
C VAL A 48 -10.81 -22.87 5.96
N ARG A 49 -11.45 -23.49 6.96
CA ARG A 49 -12.73 -23.01 7.50
C ARG A 49 -12.60 -21.63 8.12
N ALA A 50 -11.61 -21.41 8.97
CA ALA A 50 -11.39 -20.12 9.63
C ALA A 50 -11.08 -19.01 8.63
N CYS A 51 -10.30 -19.28 7.57
CA CYS A 51 -10.06 -18.32 6.49
C CYS A 51 -11.36 -17.92 5.76
N ARG A 52 -12.23 -18.89 5.44
CA ARG A 52 -13.54 -18.60 4.80
C ARG A 52 -14.46 -17.78 5.69
N GLU A 53 -14.50 -18.10 6.98
CA GLU A 53 -15.28 -17.35 7.96
C GLU A 53 -14.74 -15.92 8.13
N LEU A 54 -13.43 -15.75 8.04
CA LEU A 54 -12.79 -14.44 8.05
C LEU A 54 -13.10 -13.65 6.77
N ASP A 55 -13.00 -14.25 5.59
CA ASP A 55 -13.36 -13.61 4.32
C ASP A 55 -14.83 -13.15 4.29
N ALA A 56 -15.75 -14.01 4.73
CA ALA A 56 -17.16 -13.67 4.85
C ALA A 56 -17.40 -12.51 5.83
N ALA A 57 -16.74 -12.53 6.99
CA ALA A 57 -16.84 -11.45 7.97
C ALA A 57 -16.27 -10.13 7.43
N TRP A 58 -15.16 -10.19 6.71
CA TRP A 58 -14.50 -9.04 6.08
C TRP A 58 -15.39 -8.39 5.02
N SER A 59 -15.97 -9.21 4.14
CA SER A 59 -16.91 -8.75 3.10
C SER A 59 -18.18 -8.11 3.68
N ALA A 60 -18.68 -8.63 4.81
CA ALA A 60 -19.86 -8.09 5.50
C ALA A 60 -19.55 -6.92 6.44
N ARG A 61 -18.28 -6.51 6.60
CA ARG A 61 -17.84 -5.46 7.54
C ARG A 61 -18.61 -4.13 7.40
N PRO A 62 -18.88 -3.60 6.18
CA PRO A 62 -19.59 -2.33 6.03
C PRO A 62 -21.01 -2.33 6.62
N ALA A 63 -21.64 -3.51 6.69
CA ALA A 63 -23.02 -3.67 7.18
C ALA A 63 -23.11 -4.13 8.65
N SER A 64 -22.04 -4.68 9.22
CA SER A 64 -22.05 -5.41 10.51
C SER A 64 -21.30 -4.73 11.65
N GLY A 65 -20.72 -3.54 11.44
CA GLY A 65 -20.09 -2.77 12.51
C GLY A 65 -18.78 -3.38 13.06
N GLY A 66 -18.07 -4.19 12.27
CA GLY A 66 -16.69 -4.63 12.55
C GLY A 66 -16.50 -5.78 13.55
N GLY A 67 -17.41 -5.99 14.50
CA GLY A 67 -17.24 -7.00 15.57
C GLY A 67 -17.11 -8.46 15.10
N SER A 68 -17.68 -8.80 13.94
CA SER A 68 -17.55 -10.13 13.32
C SER A 68 -16.13 -10.42 12.83
N VAL A 69 -15.40 -9.40 12.37
CA VAL A 69 -14.04 -9.54 11.83
C VAL A 69 -13.08 -9.96 12.95
N ARG A 70 -13.15 -9.28 14.11
CA ARG A 70 -12.32 -9.60 15.28
C ARG A 70 -12.51 -11.05 15.72
N GLN A 71 -13.76 -11.50 15.82
CA GLN A 71 -14.04 -12.87 16.23
C GLN A 71 -13.43 -13.89 15.26
N SER A 72 -13.57 -13.68 13.95
CA SER A 72 -12.99 -14.57 12.94
C SER A 72 -11.46 -14.56 12.96
N VAL A 73 -10.82 -13.40 13.19
CA VAL A 73 -9.36 -13.30 13.32
C VAL A 73 -8.86 -14.09 14.53
N PHE A 74 -9.50 -13.97 15.69
CA PHE A 74 -9.11 -14.75 16.87
C PHE A 74 -9.36 -16.26 16.70
N ALA A 75 -10.42 -16.65 15.97
CA ALA A 75 -10.65 -18.05 15.63
C ALA A 75 -9.51 -18.60 14.76
N LEU A 76 -9.08 -17.85 13.74
CA LEU A 76 -7.93 -18.21 12.90
C LEU A 76 -6.63 -18.25 13.70
N TYR A 77 -6.40 -17.28 14.60
CA TYR A 77 -5.21 -17.26 15.46
C TYR A 77 -5.16 -18.47 16.41
N GLY A 78 -6.30 -18.95 16.90
CA GLY A 78 -6.37 -20.21 17.64
C GLY A 78 -5.90 -21.42 16.83
N VAL A 79 -6.23 -21.48 15.54
CA VAL A 79 -5.72 -22.54 14.64
C VAL A 79 -4.22 -22.38 14.40
N ALA A 80 -3.72 -21.15 14.28
CA ALA A 80 -2.30 -20.87 14.15
C ALA A 80 -1.47 -21.34 15.36
N LEU A 81 -2.01 -21.20 16.58
CA LEU A 81 -1.39 -21.74 17.80
C LEU A 81 -1.34 -23.27 17.77
N ASP A 82 -2.43 -23.91 17.37
CA ASP A 82 -2.54 -25.37 17.30
C ASP A 82 -1.62 -25.99 16.23
N SER A 83 -1.31 -25.25 15.16
CA SER A 83 -0.42 -25.71 14.07
C SER A 83 1.04 -25.83 14.50
N LYS A 84 1.44 -25.15 15.59
CA LYS A 84 2.83 -25.08 16.11
C LYS A 84 3.85 -24.63 15.05
N ASP A 85 3.39 -23.84 14.10
CA ASP A 85 4.21 -23.35 12.99
C ASP A 85 4.45 -21.84 13.12
N ALA A 86 5.72 -21.44 13.02
CA ALA A 86 6.12 -20.05 13.25
C ALA A 86 5.51 -19.08 12.22
N ASP A 87 5.36 -19.51 10.97
CA ASP A 87 4.80 -18.66 9.90
C ASP A 87 3.29 -18.47 10.11
N CYS A 88 2.58 -19.52 10.55
CA CYS A 88 1.17 -19.43 10.93
C CYS A 88 0.98 -18.46 12.11
N LEU A 89 1.81 -18.61 13.15
CA LEU A 89 1.73 -17.81 14.36
C LEU A 89 1.97 -16.32 14.06
N ALA A 90 3.03 -16.02 13.31
CA ALA A 90 3.37 -14.64 12.93
C ALA A 90 2.26 -13.98 12.11
N LEU A 91 1.64 -14.72 11.19
CA LEU A 91 0.51 -14.21 10.41
C LEU A 91 -0.71 -13.94 11.31
N GLY A 92 -1.04 -14.85 12.22
CA GLY A 92 -2.16 -14.67 13.15
C GLY A 92 -1.97 -13.48 14.08
N GLU A 93 -0.75 -13.26 14.61
CA GLU A 93 -0.39 -12.10 15.42
C GLU A 93 -0.49 -10.79 14.64
N ALA A 94 -0.01 -10.78 13.40
CA ALA A 94 -0.08 -9.61 12.53
C ALA A 94 -1.54 -9.24 12.20
N LEU A 95 -2.39 -10.24 11.93
CA LEU A 95 -3.84 -10.03 11.71
C LEU A 95 -4.54 -9.52 12.97
N ALA A 96 -4.24 -10.07 14.15
CA ALA A 96 -4.80 -9.61 15.41
C ALA A 96 -4.43 -8.14 15.67
N SER A 97 -3.14 -7.79 15.52
CA SER A 97 -2.65 -6.42 15.66
C SER A 97 -3.29 -5.45 14.67
N ALA A 98 -3.42 -5.87 13.41
CA ALA A 98 -4.11 -5.09 12.37
C ALA A 98 -5.58 -4.88 12.70
N THR A 99 -6.23 -5.87 13.30
CA THR A 99 -7.64 -5.78 13.70
C THR A 99 -7.85 -4.82 14.87
N ASP A 100 -6.92 -4.76 15.82
CA ASP A 100 -7.00 -3.76 16.88
C ASP A 100 -6.94 -2.32 16.33
N ARG A 101 -6.10 -2.08 15.31
CA ARG A 101 -6.06 -0.79 14.60
C ARG A 101 -7.28 -0.53 13.71
N LEU A 102 -7.94 -1.58 13.25
CA LEU A 102 -9.15 -1.44 12.43
C LEU A 102 -10.31 -0.84 13.22
N GLU A 103 -10.32 -1.01 14.54
CA GLU A 103 -11.35 -0.49 15.44
C GLU A 103 -11.14 0.96 15.86
N ASP A 104 -10.04 1.60 15.44
CA ASP A 104 -9.86 3.05 15.59
C ASP A 104 -10.97 3.79 14.78
N ASP A 105 -11.34 5.01 15.20
CA ASP A 105 -12.45 5.79 14.59
C ASP A 105 -12.31 5.97 13.06
N GLN A 106 -11.08 5.95 12.54
CA GLN A 106 -10.80 6.06 11.11
C GLN A 106 -9.57 5.23 10.71
N PRO A 107 -9.75 3.94 10.33
CA PRO A 107 -8.64 3.10 9.90
C PRO A 107 -8.05 3.58 8.58
N SER A 108 -6.73 3.47 8.42
CA SER A 108 -6.05 3.98 7.22
C SER A 108 -6.41 3.15 5.97
N PRO A 109 -6.48 3.76 4.77
CA PRO A 109 -6.70 3.02 3.53
C PRO A 109 -5.63 1.96 3.27
N HIS A 110 -4.39 2.22 3.71
CA HIS A 110 -3.29 1.27 3.59
C HIS A 110 -3.50 0.02 4.45
N LEU A 111 -3.97 0.20 5.69
CA LEU A 111 -4.33 -0.91 6.58
C LEU A 111 -5.47 -1.74 5.99
N ILE A 112 -6.53 -1.08 5.51
CA ILE A 112 -7.66 -1.76 4.85
C ILE A 112 -7.17 -2.58 3.65
N ALA A 113 -6.31 -2.00 2.80
CA ALA A 113 -5.76 -2.70 1.63
C ALA A 113 -4.84 -3.87 2.02
N ALA A 114 -4.07 -3.74 3.10
CA ALA A 114 -3.23 -4.83 3.62
C ALA A 114 -4.08 -5.97 4.16
N MET A 115 -5.14 -5.68 4.90
CA MET A 115 -6.08 -6.68 5.40
C MET A 115 -6.82 -7.39 4.27
N SER A 116 -7.40 -6.65 3.31
CA SER A 116 -8.07 -7.26 2.15
C SER A 116 -7.14 -8.22 1.40
N ALA A 117 -5.93 -7.76 1.06
CA ALA A 117 -4.99 -8.58 0.31
C ALA A 117 -4.54 -9.83 1.08
N ALA A 118 -4.37 -9.74 2.41
CA ALA A 118 -4.04 -10.89 3.22
C ALA A 118 -5.20 -11.90 3.29
N ILE A 119 -6.42 -11.43 3.55
CA ILE A 119 -7.61 -12.28 3.72
C ILE A 119 -7.93 -13.01 2.41
N GLU A 120 -7.95 -12.29 1.28
CA GLU A 120 -8.18 -12.87 -0.05
C GLU A 120 -7.11 -13.92 -0.43
N CYS A 121 -5.86 -13.72 0.00
CA CYS A 121 -4.77 -14.66 -0.30
C CYS A 121 -4.90 -16.02 0.41
N PHE A 122 -5.57 -16.08 1.57
CA PHE A 122 -5.62 -17.29 2.39
C PHE A 122 -6.97 -18.03 2.33
N ASP A 123 -7.97 -17.50 1.63
CA ASP A 123 -9.17 -18.26 1.25
C ASP A 123 -8.92 -19.16 0.04
N GLU A 124 -8.04 -20.15 0.23
CA GLU A 124 -7.72 -21.15 -0.81
C GLU A 124 -7.96 -22.57 -0.30
N ALA A 125 -8.41 -23.45 -1.20
CA ALA A 125 -8.71 -24.86 -0.85
C ALA A 125 -7.50 -25.65 -0.34
N GLY A 126 -6.28 -25.26 -0.73
CA GLY A 126 -5.04 -25.92 -0.28
C GLY A 126 -4.62 -25.58 1.15
N GLY A 127 -5.13 -24.48 1.71
CA GLY A 127 -4.81 -24.04 3.08
C GLY A 127 -3.32 -24.00 3.38
N LEU A 128 -2.95 -24.61 4.52
CA LEU A 128 -1.58 -24.72 5.03
C LEU A 128 -0.66 -25.60 4.16
N GLU A 129 -1.24 -26.52 3.39
CA GLU A 129 -0.50 -27.45 2.53
C GLU A 129 -0.14 -26.83 1.17
N HIS A 130 -0.60 -25.61 0.89
CA HIS A 130 -0.23 -24.91 -0.34
C HIS A 130 1.28 -24.64 -0.37
N GLU A 131 1.94 -24.94 -1.49
CA GLU A 131 3.42 -24.87 -1.61
C GLU A 131 3.97 -23.48 -1.28
N ALA A 132 3.29 -22.42 -1.74
CA ALA A 132 3.66 -21.03 -1.48
C ALA A 132 3.24 -20.51 -0.10
N PHE A 133 2.53 -21.29 0.72
CA PHE A 133 1.97 -20.81 2.00
C PHE A 133 3.01 -20.12 2.90
N PRO A 134 4.20 -20.69 3.18
CA PRO A 134 5.17 -20.06 4.09
C PRO A 134 5.64 -18.69 3.60
N GLN A 135 5.86 -18.57 2.30
CA GLN A 135 6.33 -17.33 1.68
C GLN A 135 5.25 -16.26 1.75
N ARG A 136 3.99 -16.63 1.46
CA ARG A 136 2.84 -15.72 1.55
C ARG A 136 2.58 -15.31 2.99
N ALA A 137 2.62 -16.25 3.94
CA ALA A 137 2.42 -15.97 5.37
C ALA A 137 3.41 -14.92 5.88
N ARG A 138 4.70 -15.09 5.60
CA ARG A 138 5.73 -14.09 5.94
C ARG A 138 5.50 -12.76 5.26
N HIS A 139 5.24 -12.77 3.95
CA HIS A 139 5.02 -11.54 3.19
C HIS A 139 3.86 -10.72 3.76
N PHE A 140 2.71 -11.36 3.99
CA PHE A 140 1.54 -10.67 4.50
C PHE A 140 1.64 -10.31 5.97
N ALA A 141 2.31 -11.13 6.80
CA ALA A 141 2.61 -10.74 8.18
C ALA A 141 3.43 -9.44 8.25
N THR A 142 4.54 -9.36 7.49
CA THR A 142 5.36 -8.14 7.41
C THR A 142 4.56 -6.95 6.87
N ARG A 143 3.78 -7.17 5.82
CA ARG A 143 2.95 -6.11 5.22
C ARG A 143 1.92 -5.56 6.21
N LEU A 144 1.26 -6.43 6.98
CA LEU A 144 0.30 -6.04 8.00
C LEU A 144 0.97 -5.29 9.17
N GLN A 145 2.14 -5.76 9.62
CA GLN A 145 2.93 -5.08 10.66
C GLN A 145 3.32 -3.66 10.21
N ASN A 146 3.85 -3.51 9.01
CA ASN A 146 4.19 -2.18 8.46
C ASN A 146 2.96 -1.27 8.38
N ALA A 147 1.79 -1.82 8.02
CA ALA A 147 0.56 -1.04 7.94
C ALA A 147 0.02 -0.60 9.32
N VAL A 148 0.33 -1.35 10.38
CA VAL A 148 0.01 -1.00 11.77
C VAL A 148 0.98 0.06 12.32
N GLU A 149 2.25 -0.01 11.95
CA GLU A 149 3.30 0.89 12.43
C GLU A 149 3.30 2.25 11.74
N GLN A 150 2.83 2.33 10.49
CA GLN A 150 2.76 3.59 9.74
C GLN A 150 1.48 4.38 10.10
N PRO A 151 1.58 5.54 10.78
CA PRO A 151 0.42 6.39 11.00
C PRO A 151 -0.12 6.88 9.64
N GLY A 152 -1.45 6.88 9.48
CA GLY A 152 -2.14 7.28 8.25
C GLY A 152 -1.80 8.67 7.70
N ASN A 153 -1.08 9.50 8.47
CA ASN A 153 -0.59 10.82 8.07
C ASN A 153 0.76 10.82 7.31
N GLN A 154 1.42 9.67 7.13
CA GLN A 154 2.66 9.56 6.35
C GLN A 154 2.42 9.06 4.91
N GLN A 155 1.26 9.38 4.32
CA GLN A 155 1.00 9.10 2.90
C GLN A 155 1.38 10.25 1.97
N ARG A 156 2.30 11.14 2.40
CA ARG A 156 2.84 12.17 1.53
C ARG A 156 3.98 11.60 0.70
N SER A 157 3.86 11.70 -0.62
CA SER A 157 4.90 11.21 -1.52
C SER A 157 6.14 12.11 -1.38
N PRO A 158 7.30 11.60 -0.95
CA PRO A 158 8.52 12.40 -0.84
C PRO A 158 8.99 12.92 -2.20
N LEU A 159 8.58 12.25 -3.29
CA LEU A 159 8.81 12.74 -4.64
C LEU A 159 8.00 14.00 -4.94
N ILE A 160 6.74 14.07 -4.50
CA ILE A 160 5.88 15.24 -4.69
C ILE A 160 6.44 16.42 -3.88
N ASP A 161 6.89 16.16 -2.64
CA ASP A 161 7.46 17.20 -1.78
C ASP A 161 8.74 17.79 -2.38
N ARG A 162 9.65 16.96 -2.92
CA ARG A 162 10.87 17.44 -3.59
C ARG A 162 10.60 18.20 -4.88
N LEU A 163 9.63 17.74 -5.68
CA LEU A 163 9.25 18.45 -6.91
C LEU A 163 8.67 19.83 -6.57
N PHE A 164 7.78 19.90 -5.57
CA PHE A 164 7.24 21.14 -5.07
C PHE A 164 8.34 22.06 -4.49
N ALA A 165 9.24 21.52 -3.67
CA ALA A 165 10.31 22.30 -3.06
C ALA A 165 11.28 22.89 -4.10
N SER A 166 11.62 22.11 -5.13
CA SER A 166 12.43 22.57 -6.26
C SER A 166 11.75 23.71 -7.02
N GLU A 167 10.48 23.53 -7.40
CA GLU A 167 9.71 24.55 -8.13
C GLU A 167 9.59 25.85 -7.32
N VAL A 168 9.20 25.74 -6.04
CA VAL A 168 9.04 26.93 -5.19
C VAL A 168 10.38 27.62 -4.92
N SER A 169 11.49 26.88 -4.82
CA SER A 169 12.82 27.48 -4.63
C SER A 169 13.25 28.35 -5.81
N GLU A 170 12.97 27.92 -7.04
CA GLU A 170 13.20 28.73 -8.24
C GLU A 170 12.33 29.99 -8.24
N ARG A 171 11.05 29.84 -7.91
CA ARG A 171 10.11 30.98 -7.82
C ARG A 171 10.51 31.98 -6.75
N LEU A 172 10.94 31.53 -5.57
CA LEU A 172 11.44 32.39 -4.49
C LEU A 172 12.69 33.19 -4.90
N THR A 173 13.52 32.61 -5.76
CA THR A 173 14.68 33.31 -6.34
C THR A 173 14.21 34.44 -7.24
N LEU A 174 13.26 34.18 -8.15
CA LEU A 174 12.68 35.20 -9.02
C LEU A 174 11.95 36.30 -8.23
N MET A 175 11.24 35.93 -7.15
CA MET A 175 10.62 36.91 -6.26
C MET A 175 11.66 37.81 -5.59
N ARG A 176 12.83 37.28 -5.22
CA ARG A 176 13.91 38.11 -4.69
C ARG A 176 14.40 39.12 -5.71
N GLU A 177 14.63 38.68 -6.94
CA GLU A 177 15.03 39.56 -8.04
C GLU A 177 13.98 40.63 -8.32
N ALA A 178 12.69 40.28 -8.28
CA ALA A 178 11.57 41.21 -8.44
C ALA A 178 11.49 42.23 -7.30
N LEU A 179 11.83 41.85 -6.07
CA LEU A 179 11.92 42.77 -4.94
C LEU A 179 13.08 43.75 -5.11
N ASP A 180 14.22 43.29 -5.65
CA ASP A 180 15.44 44.08 -5.83
C ASP A 180 15.40 45.00 -7.05
N ALA A 181 14.53 44.72 -8.03
CA ALA A 181 14.31 45.53 -9.22
C ALA A 181 13.95 47.00 -8.92
N LEU A 182 14.21 47.89 -9.89
CA LEU A 182 13.86 49.32 -9.83
C LEU A 182 12.91 49.69 -10.99
N PRO A 183 11.62 49.96 -10.73
CA PRO A 183 10.91 49.79 -9.45
C PRO A 183 10.67 48.30 -9.10
N PRO A 184 10.43 47.96 -7.82
CA PRO A 184 10.07 46.61 -7.41
C PRO A 184 8.75 46.16 -8.06
N ASP A 185 8.67 44.89 -8.46
CA ASP A 185 7.47 44.35 -9.10
C ASP A 185 6.49 43.77 -8.05
N ALA A 186 5.63 44.63 -7.52
CA ALA A 186 4.59 44.26 -6.56
C ALA A 186 3.60 43.23 -7.12
N VAL A 187 3.30 43.30 -8.42
CA VAL A 187 2.28 42.45 -9.05
C VAL A 187 2.81 41.03 -9.13
N MET A 188 4.04 40.86 -9.60
CA MET A 188 4.74 39.57 -9.65
C MET A 188 4.88 38.97 -8.25
N LEU A 189 5.40 39.73 -7.28
CA LEU A 189 5.55 39.24 -5.91
C LEU A 189 4.23 38.73 -5.32
N LYS A 190 3.14 39.46 -5.54
CA LYS A 190 1.83 39.06 -5.03
C LYS A 190 1.30 37.82 -5.75
N SER A 191 1.39 37.77 -7.09
CA SER A 191 0.87 36.64 -7.86
C SER A 191 1.62 35.35 -7.56
N GLU A 192 2.95 35.43 -7.44
CA GLU A 192 3.78 34.27 -7.10
C GLU A 192 3.47 33.75 -5.70
N ALA A 193 3.37 34.64 -4.71
CA ALA A 193 2.99 34.26 -3.34
C ALA A 193 1.60 33.61 -3.27
N ALA A 194 0.62 34.11 -4.04
CA ALA A 194 -0.71 33.53 -4.09
C ALA A 194 -0.72 32.13 -4.74
N GLN A 195 -0.01 31.96 -5.84
CA GLN A 195 0.09 30.66 -6.51
C GLN A 195 0.84 29.62 -5.68
N ILE A 196 1.91 30.00 -4.96
CA ILE A 196 2.59 29.10 -4.01
C ILE A 196 1.61 28.64 -2.92
N ALA A 197 0.76 29.54 -2.42
CA ALA A 197 -0.26 29.17 -1.44
C ALA A 197 -1.29 28.17 -1.98
N GLU A 198 -1.79 28.39 -3.21
CA GLU A 198 -2.74 27.48 -3.86
C GLU A 198 -2.12 26.10 -4.10
N GLN A 199 -0.88 26.05 -4.60
CA GLN A 199 -0.17 24.79 -4.81
C GLN A 199 0.09 24.07 -3.48
N ALA A 200 0.52 24.79 -2.44
CA ALA A 200 0.74 24.23 -1.11
C ALA A 200 -0.56 23.67 -0.50
N GLU A 201 -1.70 24.31 -0.75
CA GLU A 201 -3.01 23.82 -0.31
C GLU A 201 -3.39 22.49 -0.97
N LEU A 202 -3.15 22.34 -2.28
CA LEU A 202 -3.44 21.10 -3.01
C LEU A 202 -2.67 19.88 -2.50
N ILE A 203 -1.48 20.09 -1.94
CA ILE A 203 -0.65 19.04 -1.34
C ILE A 203 -0.64 19.07 0.18
N GLU A 204 -1.57 19.83 0.79
CA GLU A 204 -1.83 19.92 2.24
C GLU A 204 -0.66 20.48 3.07
N LEU A 205 0.22 21.27 2.47
CA LEU A 205 1.36 21.93 3.12
C LEU A 205 0.89 23.20 3.83
N TYR A 206 0.01 23.05 4.83
CA TYR A 206 -0.68 24.17 5.47
C TYR A 206 0.28 25.22 6.08
N GLY A 207 1.42 24.79 6.61
CA GLY A 207 2.45 25.73 7.12
C GLY A 207 3.04 26.62 6.02
N VAL A 208 3.35 26.05 4.85
CA VAL A 208 3.84 26.80 3.68
C VAL A 208 2.73 27.68 3.10
N MET A 209 1.52 27.12 2.98
CA MET A 209 0.33 27.83 2.53
C MET A 209 0.09 29.10 3.36
N ASP A 210 0.12 29.00 4.69
CA ASP A 210 -0.14 30.14 5.58
C ASP A 210 0.94 31.22 5.45
N LEU A 211 2.22 30.83 5.32
CA LEU A 211 3.32 31.76 5.09
C LEU A 211 3.16 32.49 3.76
N ALA A 212 2.85 31.77 2.69
CA ALA A 212 2.65 32.34 1.36
C ALA A 212 1.42 33.26 1.31
N ARG A 213 0.30 32.88 1.95
CA ARG A 213 -0.89 33.75 2.12
C ARG A 213 -0.59 35.00 2.95
N GLN A 214 0.27 34.91 3.96
CA GLN A 214 0.69 36.07 4.75
C GLN A 214 1.50 37.04 3.88
N LEU A 215 2.47 36.54 3.12
CA LEU A 215 3.26 37.33 2.18
C LEU A 215 2.38 38.01 1.12
N ALA A 216 1.48 37.27 0.48
CA ALA A 216 0.57 37.82 -0.54
C ALA A 216 -0.37 38.92 0.03
N ARG A 217 -0.73 38.83 1.32
CA ARG A 217 -1.54 39.85 2.00
C ARG A 217 -0.74 41.09 2.38
N GLN A 218 0.56 40.94 2.65
CA GLN A 218 1.46 42.06 2.94
C GLN A 218 1.75 42.90 1.70
N ILE A 219 1.60 42.32 0.49
CA ILE A 219 1.79 43.01 -0.78
C ILE A 219 0.41 43.31 -1.37
N ASP A 220 -0.12 44.49 -1.05
CA ASP A 220 -1.35 45.00 -1.63
C ASP A 220 -1.11 46.17 -2.60
N GLY A 221 -2.16 46.63 -3.28
CA GLY A 221 -2.05 47.73 -4.25
C GLY A 221 -1.72 49.10 -3.63
N THR A 222 -1.65 49.18 -2.30
CA THR A 222 -1.29 50.40 -1.54
C THR A 222 0.09 50.29 -0.88
N THR A 223 0.74 49.15 -1.03
CA THR A 223 2.01 48.86 -0.37
C THR A 223 3.15 49.61 -1.07
N ASP A 224 3.79 50.52 -0.34
CA ASP A 224 4.98 51.23 -0.82
C ASP A 224 6.22 50.34 -0.67
N LEU A 225 6.62 49.70 -1.77
CA LEU A 225 7.80 48.84 -1.85
C LEU A 225 9.12 49.62 -1.99
N GLU A 226 9.05 50.92 -2.29
CA GLU A 226 10.23 51.79 -2.32
C GLU A 226 10.65 52.19 -0.90
N GLN A 227 9.72 52.14 0.07
CA GLN A 227 10.02 52.32 1.47
C GLN A 227 10.95 51.20 2.00
N PRO A 228 12.15 51.53 2.52
CA PRO A 228 13.13 50.52 2.95
C PRO A 228 12.59 49.54 4.00
N ALA A 229 11.77 50.03 4.94
CA ALA A 229 11.18 49.19 5.98
C ALA A 229 10.24 48.11 5.42
N THR A 230 9.42 48.47 4.43
CA THR A 230 8.51 47.54 3.75
C THR A 230 9.30 46.50 2.96
N ARG A 231 10.34 46.93 2.24
CA ARG A 231 11.24 46.05 1.49
C ARG A 231 11.93 45.03 2.40
N THR A 232 12.41 45.47 3.57
CA THR A 232 13.01 44.58 4.58
C THR A 232 11.99 43.59 5.15
N ALA A 233 10.76 44.04 5.45
CA ALA A 233 9.71 43.16 5.97
C ALA A 233 9.33 42.05 4.98
N ILE A 234 9.18 42.38 3.70
CA ILE A 234 8.92 41.41 2.63
C ILE A 234 10.12 40.48 2.45
N GLY A 235 11.34 41.03 2.52
CA GLY A 235 12.56 40.24 2.48
C GLY A 235 12.61 39.15 3.57
N HIS A 236 12.23 39.49 4.80
CA HIS A 236 12.13 38.52 5.89
C HIS A 236 11.01 37.50 5.71
N ALA A 237 9.87 37.90 5.14
CA ALA A 237 8.80 36.97 4.83
C ALA A 237 9.22 35.95 3.77
N LEU A 238 9.96 36.37 2.74
CA LEU A 238 10.59 35.48 1.77
C LEU A 238 11.60 34.53 2.43
N ASP A 239 12.46 35.02 3.34
CA ASP A 239 13.44 34.17 4.05
C ASP A 239 12.75 33.06 4.88
N ARG A 240 11.64 33.39 5.54
CA ARG A 240 10.84 32.42 6.29
C ARG A 240 10.25 31.35 5.38
N LEU A 241 9.78 31.75 4.20
CA LEU A 241 9.23 30.83 3.21
C LEU A 241 10.33 29.93 2.64
N THR A 242 11.51 30.48 2.30
CA THR A 242 12.69 29.71 1.89
C THR A 242 13.11 28.69 2.94
N ALA A 243 13.17 29.08 4.21
CA ALA A 243 13.52 28.15 5.30
C ALA A 243 12.50 27.02 5.46
N ALA A 244 11.20 27.32 5.31
CA ALA A 244 10.15 26.32 5.36
C ALA A 244 10.25 25.32 4.19
N ILE A 245 10.59 25.79 2.99
CA ILE A 245 10.79 24.94 1.82
C ILE A 245 12.04 24.07 1.97
N ALA A 246 13.16 24.62 2.44
CA ALA A 246 14.39 23.86 2.67
C ALA A 246 14.20 22.73 3.71
N ALA A 247 13.29 22.90 4.67
CA ALA A 247 12.95 21.85 5.63
C ALA A 247 12.21 20.67 4.99
N LEU A 248 11.54 20.85 3.84
CA LEU A 248 10.87 19.78 3.11
C LEU A 248 11.86 18.89 2.35
N ASP A 249 12.93 19.47 1.81
CA ASP A 249 13.98 18.73 1.10
C ASP A 249 14.86 17.87 2.03
N ALA A 250 14.89 18.21 3.33
CA ALA A 250 15.66 17.48 4.34
C ALA A 250 14.96 16.19 4.84
N LEU A 251 13.73 15.92 4.40
CA LEU A 251 12.91 14.76 4.76
C LEU A 251 12.99 13.64 3.71
#